data_AF-U1PSL9-F1
#
_entry.id   AF-U1PSL9-F1
#
_cell.length_a   1.000
_cell.length_b   1.000
_cell.length_c   1.000
_cell.angle_alpha   90.00
_cell.angle_beta   90.00
_cell.angle_gamma   90.00
#
_symmetry.space_group_name_H-M   'P 1'
#
loop_
_entity.id
_entity.type
_entity.pdbx_description
1 polymer ?
#
loop_
_entity_poly.entity_id
_entity_poly.type
_entity_poly.pdbx_seq_one_letter_code
_entity_poly.pdbx_strand_id
1 'polypeptide(L)'
;MSRVERLVRWVVTARGRRPRLVGVTVANLLPVGGVVLLGWSIVTLLTLYWLELVVAGVFALGGSLFQPPQNFDEDMLIVGPLAAREVGIPVPGTGHQLYVAKLLVTPILVCFFGFVWIVSAAVISAPFGTPGEQALTNATVGAFCTAGTTAVGTVVDAVRDGGRDPELAVVAVLFRTGGAFLAGLATIVLVGAATSGPETTIAEVDAGAVLGPLLLIVVSVKYGVDLAVLYRDRLREGVDRLEADLGLDDDTGDTTDTEDAVDTEATTPTGEAEAETVQFDRCVRPTHRARFLGAITRAHHHVSVALTVLLGVSIGGLLAGSGAWGTATTVFGLAASVATLLVGADYLVGHAGVEYRIGDDSVVAHDTLFDTQLWRVAAWDERALRVERSRLDRLLGTETLVIVLPGTERRLAHLPSADTVVGAFDRDAERPQE
;
A
#
# COMPACT_ATOMS: atom_id res chain seq x y z
N MET A 1 -7.63 1.50 -46.14
CA MET A 1 -7.17 0.90 -44.86
C MET A 1 -5.72 1.25 -44.61
N SER A 2 -5.47 2.16 -43.67
CA SER A 2 -4.13 2.67 -43.39
C SER A 2 -3.30 1.63 -42.60
N ARG A 3 -1.97 1.70 -42.67
CA ARG A 3 -1.08 0.86 -41.84
C ARG A 3 -1.36 1.04 -40.34
N VAL A 4 -1.83 2.22 -39.95
CA VAL A 4 -2.23 2.59 -38.58
C VAL A 4 -3.46 1.79 -38.15
N GLU A 5 -4.50 1.64 -38.98
CA GLU A 5 -5.67 0.82 -38.64
C GLU A 5 -5.35 -0.67 -38.48
N ARG A 6 -4.38 -1.19 -39.24
CA ARG A 6 -3.92 -2.58 -39.07
C ARG A 6 -3.13 -2.77 -37.78
N LEU A 7 -2.27 -1.82 -37.42
CA LEU A 7 -1.55 -1.80 -36.15
C LEU A 7 -2.51 -1.67 -34.96
N VAL A 8 -3.47 -0.76 -35.04
CA VAL A 8 -4.53 -0.58 -34.05
C VAL A 8 -5.34 -1.87 -33.92
N ARG A 9 -5.75 -2.52 -35.02
CA ARG A 9 -6.50 -3.78 -34.96
C ARG A 9 -5.70 -4.94 -34.37
N TRP A 10 -4.40 -5.05 -34.69
CA TRP A 10 -3.50 -6.06 -34.11
C TRP A 10 -3.31 -5.85 -32.60
N VAL A 11 -3.17 -4.59 -32.18
CA VAL A 11 -3.05 -4.18 -30.78
C VAL A 11 -4.38 -4.33 -30.03
N VAL A 12 -5.51 -4.12 -30.69
CA VAL A 12 -6.86 -4.36 -30.15
C VAL A 12 -7.13 -5.85 -30.00
N THR A 13 -6.68 -6.71 -30.92
CA THR A 13 -6.73 -8.17 -30.72
C THR A 13 -5.78 -8.66 -29.64
N ALA A 14 -4.74 -7.88 -29.32
CA ALA A 14 -3.86 -8.10 -28.17
C ALA A 14 -4.49 -7.71 -26.80
N ARG A 15 -5.72 -7.15 -26.79
CA ARG A 15 -6.48 -6.77 -25.57
C ARG A 15 -7.14 -7.93 -24.82
N GLY A 16 -7.28 -9.10 -25.45
CA GLY A 16 -7.95 -10.23 -24.79
C GLY A 16 -7.13 -10.78 -23.62
N ARG A 17 -7.76 -11.47 -22.66
CA ARG A 17 -7.01 -12.31 -21.71
C ARG A 17 -6.12 -13.34 -22.42
N ARG A 18 -6.49 -13.77 -23.62
CA ARG A 18 -5.77 -14.77 -24.43
C ARG A 18 -4.34 -14.34 -24.80
N PRO A 19 -4.09 -13.17 -25.42
CA PRO A 19 -2.74 -12.68 -25.69
C PRO A 19 -1.92 -12.40 -24.42
N ARG A 20 -2.54 -11.92 -23.33
CA ARG A 20 -1.85 -11.79 -22.02
C ARG A 20 -1.44 -13.15 -21.46
N LEU A 21 -2.33 -14.14 -21.52
CA LEU A 21 -2.04 -15.53 -21.15
C LEU A 21 -0.91 -16.09 -22.01
N VAL A 22 -0.94 -15.90 -23.33
CA VAL A 22 0.15 -16.30 -24.25
C VAL A 22 1.46 -15.64 -23.85
N GLY A 23 1.45 -14.34 -23.50
CA GLY A 23 2.63 -13.64 -23.01
C GLY A 23 3.19 -14.26 -21.74
N VAL A 24 2.34 -14.53 -20.74
CA VAL A 24 2.73 -15.21 -19.48
C VAL A 24 3.27 -16.60 -19.75
N THR A 25 2.60 -17.39 -20.59
CA THR A 25 3.06 -18.74 -20.97
C THR A 25 4.40 -18.70 -21.67
N VAL A 26 4.59 -17.81 -22.65
CA VAL A 26 5.86 -17.66 -23.37
C VAL A 26 6.99 -17.21 -22.44
N ALA A 27 6.72 -16.24 -21.56
CA ALA A 27 7.70 -15.76 -20.58
C ALA A 27 8.14 -16.85 -19.60
N ASN A 28 7.26 -17.79 -19.25
CA ASN A 28 7.56 -18.92 -18.38
C ASN A 28 8.21 -20.11 -19.11
N LEU A 29 7.97 -20.28 -20.41
CA LEU A 29 8.61 -21.32 -21.22
C LEU A 29 10.02 -20.96 -21.70
N LEU A 30 10.33 -19.67 -21.85
CA LEU A 30 11.63 -19.21 -22.33
C LEU A 30 12.80 -19.68 -21.43
N PRO A 31 12.72 -19.58 -20.08
CA PRO A 31 13.75 -20.14 -19.21
C PRO A 31 13.86 -21.67 -19.30
N VAL A 32 12.74 -22.39 -19.47
CA VAL A 32 12.75 -23.85 -19.71
C VAL A 32 13.48 -24.18 -21.01
N GLY A 33 13.23 -23.41 -22.07
CA GLY A 33 14.00 -23.48 -23.32
C GLY A 33 15.49 -23.24 -23.09
N GLY A 34 15.86 -22.32 -22.20
CA GLY A 34 17.26 -22.12 -21.77
C GLY A 34 17.90 -23.38 -21.18
N VAL A 35 17.17 -24.13 -20.35
CA VAL A 35 17.68 -25.41 -19.81
C VAL A 35 17.82 -26.48 -20.89
N VAL A 36 16.76 -26.67 -21.69
CA VAL A 36 16.71 -27.78 -22.67
C VAL A 36 17.61 -27.53 -23.88
N LEU A 37 17.68 -26.29 -24.37
CA LEU A 37 18.36 -25.94 -25.63
C LEU A 37 19.74 -25.33 -25.40
N LEU A 38 19.92 -24.57 -24.32
CA LEU A 38 21.16 -23.83 -24.03
C LEU A 38 21.96 -24.46 -22.87
N GLY A 39 21.49 -25.58 -22.31
CA GLY A 39 22.16 -26.28 -21.23
C GLY A 39 22.24 -25.49 -19.92
N TRP A 40 21.30 -24.56 -19.68
CA TRP A 40 21.29 -23.80 -18.43
C TRP A 40 21.14 -24.71 -17.22
N SER A 41 21.92 -24.45 -16.18
CA SER A 41 21.78 -25.14 -14.90
C SER A 41 20.53 -24.66 -14.16
N ILE A 42 20.01 -25.46 -13.24
CA ILE A 42 18.90 -25.04 -12.37
C ILE A 42 19.26 -23.81 -11.53
N VAL A 43 20.53 -23.70 -11.14
CA VAL A 43 21.08 -22.53 -10.44
C VAL A 43 20.93 -21.29 -11.31
N THR A 44 21.19 -21.38 -12.62
CA THR A 44 20.98 -20.28 -13.56
C THR A 44 19.52 -19.81 -13.57
N LEU A 45 18.56 -20.73 -13.55
CA LEU A 45 17.14 -20.40 -13.49
C LEU A 45 16.74 -19.74 -12.17
N LEU A 46 17.17 -20.29 -11.04
CA LEU A 46 16.87 -19.75 -9.73
C LEU A 46 17.47 -18.34 -9.57
N THR A 47 18.71 -18.13 -10.04
CA THR A 47 19.33 -16.80 -10.07
C THR A 47 18.59 -15.84 -10.99
N LEU A 48 18.13 -16.29 -12.16
CA LEU A 48 17.34 -15.45 -13.09
C LEU A 48 16.04 -14.98 -12.44
N TYR A 49 15.27 -15.89 -11.83
CA TYR A 49 14.02 -15.53 -11.16
C TYR A 49 14.25 -14.65 -9.93
N TRP A 50 15.33 -14.88 -9.19
CA TRP A 50 15.73 -14.03 -8.07
C TRP A 50 16.11 -12.60 -8.50
N LEU A 51 16.75 -12.43 -9.66
CA LEU A 51 17.02 -11.11 -10.25
C LEU A 51 15.74 -10.43 -10.77
N GLU A 52 14.83 -11.20 -11.38
CA GLU A 52 13.55 -10.70 -11.90
C GLU A 52 12.71 -10.05 -10.79
N LEU A 53 12.76 -10.57 -9.55
CA LEU A 53 12.08 -9.99 -8.39
C LEU A 53 12.52 -8.55 -8.12
N VAL A 54 13.83 -8.26 -8.19
CA VAL A 54 14.35 -6.90 -7.95
C VAL A 54 13.84 -5.94 -9.00
N VAL A 55 13.93 -6.34 -10.28
CA VAL A 55 13.48 -5.50 -11.37
C VAL A 55 11.99 -5.21 -11.25
N ALA A 56 11.18 -6.24 -11.04
CA ALA A 56 9.74 -6.08 -10.86
C ALA A 56 9.42 -5.19 -9.65
N GLY A 57 10.14 -5.36 -8.53
CA GLY A 57 10.01 -4.53 -7.34
C GLY A 57 10.33 -3.06 -7.58
N VAL A 58 11.44 -2.75 -8.27
CA VAL A 58 11.83 -1.37 -8.60
C VAL A 58 10.77 -0.69 -9.45
N PHE A 59 10.24 -1.36 -10.48
CA PHE A 59 9.17 -0.77 -11.31
C PHE A 59 7.84 -0.65 -10.58
N ALA A 60 7.48 -1.60 -9.72
CA ALA A 60 6.26 -1.53 -8.92
C ALA A 60 6.30 -0.40 -7.90
N LEU A 61 7.41 -0.30 -7.14
CA LEU A 61 7.61 0.75 -6.13
C LEU A 61 7.80 2.12 -6.77
N GLY A 62 8.53 2.18 -7.89
CA GLY A 62 8.71 3.43 -8.63
C GLY A 62 7.38 3.93 -9.19
N GLY A 63 6.58 3.04 -9.79
CA GLY A 63 5.26 3.37 -10.31
C GLY A 63 4.28 3.81 -9.21
N SER A 64 4.35 3.23 -8.01
CA SER A 64 3.41 3.54 -6.92
C SER A 64 3.60 4.92 -6.32
N LEU A 65 4.78 5.52 -6.46
CA LEU A 65 5.05 6.89 -6.01
C LEU A 65 4.26 7.93 -6.80
N PHE A 66 3.90 7.63 -8.04
CA PHE A 66 3.23 8.56 -8.96
C PHE A 66 1.71 8.46 -8.96
N GLN A 67 1.14 7.57 -8.13
CA GLN A 67 -0.30 7.37 -8.06
C GLN A 67 -0.86 7.82 -6.72
N PRO A 68 -2.11 8.34 -6.73
CA PRO A 68 -2.80 8.71 -5.51
C PRO A 68 -2.78 7.54 -4.51
N PRO A 69 -2.60 7.83 -3.21
CA PRO A 69 -2.64 6.82 -2.18
C PRO A 69 -4.05 6.23 -2.07
N GLN A 70 -4.23 4.98 -2.49
CA GLN A 70 -5.47 4.23 -2.34
C GLN A 70 -5.33 3.25 -1.17
N ASN A 71 -6.45 2.89 -0.53
CA ASN A 71 -6.50 1.85 0.51
C ASN A 71 -5.63 2.12 1.76
N PHE A 72 -5.24 3.37 2.02
CA PHE A 72 -4.64 3.70 3.30
C PHE A 72 -5.73 3.88 4.34
N ASP A 73 -5.63 3.10 5.40
CA ASP A 73 -6.42 3.32 6.60
C ASP A 73 -6.12 4.73 7.14
N GLU A 74 -7.17 5.53 7.35
CA GLU A 74 -7.07 6.88 7.92
C GLU A 74 -6.40 6.85 9.31
N ASP A 75 -6.46 5.70 10.00
CA ASP A 75 -5.86 5.50 11.32
C ASP A 75 -4.35 5.18 11.28
N MET A 76 -3.72 5.06 10.10
CA MET A 76 -2.26 4.91 10.00
C MET A 76 -1.55 6.22 10.40
N LEU A 77 -0.77 6.16 11.49
CA LEU A 77 0.05 7.30 11.97
C LEU A 77 0.81 8.00 10.83
N ILE A 78 0.59 9.30 10.70
CA ILE A 78 1.19 10.26 9.76
C ILE A 78 0.78 9.98 8.31
N VAL A 79 0.77 8.71 7.89
CA VAL A 79 0.48 8.28 6.53
C VAL A 79 -0.99 8.49 6.17
N GLY A 80 -1.93 8.11 7.05
CA GLY A 80 -3.37 8.22 6.82
C GLY A 80 -3.79 9.66 6.55
N PRO A 81 -3.45 10.62 7.43
CA PRO A 81 -3.77 12.02 7.18
C PRO A 81 -3.09 12.64 5.95
N LEU A 82 -1.89 12.19 5.58
CA LEU A 82 -1.25 12.63 4.33
C LEU A 82 -1.90 12.00 3.10
N ALA A 83 -2.35 10.76 3.22
CA ALA A 83 -3.01 10.02 2.16
C ALA A 83 -4.37 10.65 1.84
N ALA A 84 -5.18 10.95 2.86
CA ALA A 84 -6.48 11.61 2.72
C ALA A 84 -6.41 13.00 2.06
N ARG A 85 -5.25 13.66 2.15
CA ARG A 85 -5.01 14.99 1.54
C ARG A 85 -4.45 14.92 0.12
N GLU A 86 -4.10 13.73 -0.34
CA GLU A 86 -3.47 13.48 -1.64
C GLU A 86 -2.29 14.44 -1.95
N VAL A 87 -1.48 14.76 -0.93
CA VAL A 87 -0.41 15.77 -1.07
C VAL A 87 0.66 15.29 -2.05
N GLY A 88 0.73 15.92 -3.22
CA GLY A 88 1.68 15.63 -4.28
C GLY A 88 2.76 16.69 -4.46
N ILE A 89 4.01 16.28 -4.63
CA ILE A 89 5.12 17.13 -5.08
C ILE A 89 5.19 17.02 -6.61
N PRO A 90 4.92 18.09 -7.37
CA PRO A 90 4.94 18.04 -8.83
C PRO A 90 6.37 17.79 -9.33
N VAL A 91 6.53 16.87 -10.28
CA VAL A 91 7.83 16.58 -10.92
C VAL A 91 7.99 17.45 -12.16
N PRO A 92 9.00 18.35 -12.20
CA PRO A 92 9.19 19.28 -13.31
C PRO A 92 9.25 18.57 -14.68
N GLY A 93 8.40 19.02 -15.61
CA GLY A 93 8.43 18.57 -17.01
C GLY A 93 7.77 17.22 -17.32
N THR A 94 7.12 16.56 -16.35
CA THR A 94 6.52 15.23 -16.56
C THR A 94 5.00 15.17 -16.38
N GLY A 95 4.38 16.21 -15.82
CA GLY A 95 2.93 16.21 -15.53
C GLY A 95 2.52 15.25 -14.39
N HIS A 96 3.48 14.51 -13.81
CA HIS A 96 3.24 13.58 -12.71
C HIS A 96 3.53 14.25 -11.35
N GLN A 97 2.88 13.73 -10.30
CA GLN A 97 3.08 14.15 -8.91
C GLN A 97 3.63 13.00 -8.08
N LEU A 98 4.56 13.29 -7.17
CA LEU A 98 5.06 12.34 -6.18
C LEU A 98 4.26 12.50 -4.89
N TYR A 99 3.50 11.50 -4.50
CA TYR A 99 2.67 11.59 -3.29
C TYR A 99 3.51 11.43 -2.02
N VAL A 100 3.41 12.39 -1.10
CA VAL A 100 4.22 12.47 0.12
C VAL A 100 3.98 11.25 1.03
N ALA A 101 2.73 10.80 1.15
CA ALA A 101 2.37 9.60 1.90
C ALA A 101 3.12 8.36 1.37
N LYS A 102 3.18 8.18 0.03
CA LYS A 102 3.91 7.09 -0.61
C LYS A 102 5.43 7.24 -0.41
N LEU A 103 5.96 8.46 -0.49
CA LEU A 103 7.38 8.72 -0.24
C LEU A 103 7.82 8.30 1.17
N LEU A 104 6.94 8.45 2.18
CA LEU A 104 7.19 8.04 3.55
C LEU A 104 7.21 6.50 3.71
N VAL A 105 6.30 5.80 3.02
CA VAL A 105 6.13 4.34 3.13
C VAL A 105 7.14 3.57 2.28
N THR A 106 7.52 4.11 1.12
CA THR A 106 8.46 3.46 0.19
C THR A 106 9.78 3.02 0.82
N PRO A 107 10.51 3.80 1.64
CA PRO A 107 11.76 3.33 2.25
C PRO A 107 11.55 2.13 3.19
N ILE A 108 10.43 2.08 3.92
CA ILE A 108 10.07 0.92 4.77
C ILE A 108 9.89 -0.32 3.89
N LEU A 109 9.14 -0.16 2.80
CA LEU A 109 8.86 -1.22 1.86
C LEU A 109 10.12 -1.68 1.12
N VAL A 110 11.02 -0.77 0.74
CA VAL A 110 12.36 -1.08 0.18
C VAL A 110 13.20 -1.88 1.18
N CYS A 111 13.23 -1.49 2.46
CA CYS A 111 13.93 -2.24 3.50
C CYS A 111 13.36 -3.64 3.67
N PHE A 112 12.03 -3.77 3.71
CA PHE A 112 11.35 -5.06 3.78
C PHE A 112 11.68 -5.94 2.57
N PHE A 113 11.50 -5.44 1.35
CA PHE A 113 11.83 -6.16 0.13
C PHE A 113 13.31 -6.54 0.05
N GLY A 114 14.20 -5.61 0.43
CA GLY A 114 15.64 -5.87 0.49
C GLY A 114 15.99 -6.99 1.47
N PHE A 115 15.38 -6.99 2.66
CA PHE A 115 15.53 -8.06 3.64
C PHE A 115 15.06 -9.41 3.09
N VAL A 116 13.84 -9.48 2.54
CA VAL A 116 13.30 -10.73 1.99
C VAL A 116 14.15 -11.22 0.81
N TRP A 117 14.63 -10.31 -0.04
CA TRP A 117 15.49 -10.63 -1.17
C TRP A 117 16.84 -11.21 -0.73
N ILE A 118 17.49 -10.64 0.30
CA ILE A 118 18.73 -11.19 0.89
C ILE A 118 18.49 -12.57 1.51
N VAL A 119 17.41 -12.73 2.28
CA VAL A 119 17.06 -14.03 2.88
C VAL A 119 16.82 -15.09 1.80
N SER A 120 16.10 -14.74 0.73
CA SER A 120 15.86 -15.65 -0.40
C SER A 120 17.16 -16.04 -1.10
N ALA A 121 18.16 -15.14 -1.18
CA ALA A 121 19.48 -15.46 -1.74
C ALA A 121 20.19 -16.54 -0.90
N ALA A 122 20.12 -16.44 0.43
CA ALA A 122 20.69 -17.43 1.34
C ALA A 122 19.98 -18.79 1.20
N VAL A 123 18.65 -18.80 1.09
CA VAL A 123 17.83 -20.00 0.87
C VAL A 123 18.19 -20.69 -0.46
N ILE A 124 18.32 -19.93 -1.55
CA ILE A 124 18.69 -20.47 -2.87
C ILE A 124 20.12 -21.00 -2.88
N SER A 125 21.05 -20.32 -2.20
CA SER A 125 22.47 -20.68 -2.18
C SER A 125 22.77 -21.85 -1.25
N ALA A 126 21.94 -22.11 -0.23
CA ALA A 126 22.18 -23.18 0.74
C ALA A 126 22.35 -24.58 0.12
N PRO A 127 21.46 -25.05 -0.78
CA PRO A 127 21.58 -26.37 -1.39
C PRO A 127 22.50 -26.44 -2.62
N PHE A 128 22.98 -25.32 -3.17
CA PHE A 128 23.75 -25.32 -4.43
C PHE A 128 25.09 -24.59 -4.36
N GLY A 129 25.38 -23.94 -3.24
CA GLY A 129 26.48 -22.98 -3.14
C GLY A 129 26.21 -21.70 -3.93
N THR A 130 27.25 -20.89 -4.08
CA THR A 130 27.16 -19.65 -4.86
C THR A 130 27.14 -19.95 -6.36
N PRO A 131 26.35 -19.19 -7.16
CA PRO A 131 26.32 -19.38 -8.60
C PRO A 131 27.71 -19.10 -9.20
N GLY A 132 28.19 -20.00 -10.07
CA GLY A 132 29.41 -19.77 -10.85
C GLY A 132 29.24 -18.63 -11.85
N GLU A 133 30.37 -18.09 -12.35
CA GLU A 133 30.39 -16.92 -13.24
C GLU A 133 29.48 -17.08 -14.47
N GLN A 134 29.55 -18.23 -15.16
CA GLN A 134 28.72 -18.49 -16.34
C GLN A 134 27.21 -18.54 -16.01
N ALA A 135 26.84 -19.09 -14.86
CA ALA A 135 25.44 -19.11 -14.41
C ALA A 135 24.95 -17.69 -14.11
N LEU A 136 25.79 -16.87 -13.45
CA LEU A 136 25.49 -15.47 -13.16
C LEU A 136 25.34 -14.65 -14.45
N THR A 137 26.22 -14.83 -15.43
CA THR A 137 26.15 -14.15 -16.74
C THR A 137 24.85 -14.51 -17.46
N ASN A 138 24.54 -15.80 -17.57
CA ASN A 138 23.32 -16.26 -18.26
C ASN A 138 22.06 -15.77 -17.55
N ALA A 139 22.03 -15.84 -16.21
CA ALA A 139 20.92 -15.34 -15.41
C ALA A 139 20.74 -13.83 -15.55
N THR A 140 21.83 -13.07 -15.59
CA THR A 140 21.80 -11.61 -15.77
C THR A 140 21.26 -11.24 -17.15
N VAL A 141 21.76 -11.88 -18.22
CA VAL A 141 21.26 -11.66 -19.59
C VAL A 141 19.77 -12.00 -19.68
N GLY A 142 19.38 -13.15 -19.14
CA GLY A 142 17.98 -13.57 -19.08
C GLY A 142 17.11 -12.58 -18.30
N ALA A 143 17.59 -12.10 -17.15
CA ALA A 143 16.92 -11.09 -16.34
C ALA A 143 16.79 -9.75 -17.08
N PHE A 144 17.79 -9.31 -17.86
CA PHE A 144 17.67 -8.11 -18.70
C PHE A 144 16.62 -8.30 -19.81
N CYS A 145 16.54 -9.48 -20.42
CA CYS A 145 15.53 -9.78 -21.42
C CYS A 145 14.11 -9.78 -20.82
N THR A 146 13.92 -10.38 -19.64
CA THR A 146 12.62 -10.40 -18.94
C THR A 146 12.27 -9.04 -18.30
N ALA A 147 13.27 -8.30 -17.82
CA ALA A 147 13.17 -6.91 -17.39
C ALA A 147 12.67 -6.01 -18.53
N GLY A 148 13.22 -6.18 -19.73
CA GLY A 148 12.79 -5.45 -20.92
C GLY A 148 11.31 -5.67 -21.23
N THR A 149 10.81 -6.91 -21.13
CA THR A 149 9.37 -7.18 -21.30
C THR A 149 8.50 -6.58 -20.20
N THR A 150 8.98 -6.56 -18.96
CA THR A 150 8.24 -5.99 -17.82
C THR A 150 8.22 -4.46 -17.89
N ALA A 151 9.35 -3.83 -18.21
CA ALA A 151 9.51 -2.38 -18.36
C ALA A 151 8.76 -1.84 -19.59
N VAL A 152 8.81 -2.55 -20.72
CA VAL A 152 8.01 -2.18 -21.90
C VAL A 152 6.52 -2.38 -21.61
N GLY A 153 6.15 -3.44 -20.89
CA GLY A 153 4.77 -3.65 -20.44
C GLY A 153 4.27 -2.51 -19.56
N THR A 154 5.03 -2.10 -18.54
CA THR A 154 4.65 -1.02 -17.63
C THR A 154 4.61 0.34 -18.33
N VAL A 155 5.57 0.67 -19.20
CA VAL A 155 5.55 1.94 -19.96
C VAL A 155 4.41 1.97 -20.96
N VAL A 156 4.14 0.86 -21.65
CA VAL A 156 3.03 0.76 -22.62
C VAL A 156 1.68 0.80 -21.91
N ASP A 157 1.53 0.13 -20.77
CA ASP A 157 0.31 0.13 -19.96
C ASP A 157 0.09 1.52 -19.32
N ALA A 158 1.15 2.19 -18.86
CA ALA A 158 1.10 3.55 -18.31
C ALA A 158 0.68 4.61 -19.34
N VAL A 159 1.15 4.50 -20.58
CA VAL A 159 0.80 5.42 -21.66
C VAL A 159 -0.58 5.14 -22.26
N ARG A 160 -1.12 3.90 -22.12
CA ARG A 160 -2.36 3.48 -22.81
C ARG A 160 -3.61 3.45 -21.95
N ASP A 161 -3.52 3.02 -20.69
CA ASP A 161 -4.69 2.75 -19.84
C ASP A 161 -4.81 3.75 -18.67
N GLY A 162 -4.01 4.82 -18.63
CA GLY A 162 -3.93 5.70 -17.46
C GLY A 162 -3.14 5.07 -16.30
N GLY A 163 -2.36 4.01 -16.56
CA GLY A 163 -1.58 3.30 -15.55
C GLY A 163 -2.23 2.01 -15.09
N ARG A 164 -1.50 0.90 -15.20
CA ARG A 164 -1.75 -0.26 -14.34
C ARG A 164 -1.66 0.22 -12.89
N ASP A 165 -2.63 -0.11 -12.06
CA ASP A 165 -2.57 0.18 -10.64
C ASP A 165 -1.25 -0.41 -10.06
N PRO A 166 -0.32 0.43 -9.60
CA PRO A 166 0.98 0.06 -9.11
C PRO A 166 0.87 -0.53 -7.70
N GLU A 167 -0.23 -0.32 -6.97
CA GLU A 167 -0.51 -1.09 -5.76
C GLU A 167 -0.76 -2.55 -6.13
N LEU A 168 -1.50 -2.80 -7.21
CA LEU A 168 -1.61 -4.14 -7.79
C LEU A 168 -0.24 -4.68 -8.22
N ALA A 169 0.65 -3.84 -8.74
CA ALA A 169 2.00 -4.26 -9.09
C ALA A 169 2.83 -4.62 -7.85
N VAL A 170 2.76 -3.83 -6.77
CA VAL A 170 3.45 -4.11 -5.51
C VAL A 170 2.95 -5.41 -4.88
N VAL A 171 1.62 -5.62 -4.85
CA VAL A 171 1.01 -6.86 -4.38
C VAL A 171 1.45 -8.05 -5.24
N ALA A 172 1.48 -7.90 -6.56
CA ALA A 172 1.99 -8.94 -7.45
C ALA A 172 3.46 -9.28 -7.17
N VAL A 173 4.30 -8.28 -6.87
CA VAL A 173 5.69 -8.50 -6.45
C VAL A 173 5.75 -9.24 -5.11
N LEU A 174 4.90 -8.91 -4.14
CA LEU A 174 4.80 -9.65 -2.88
C LEU A 174 4.45 -11.13 -3.10
N PHE A 175 3.43 -11.43 -3.92
CA PHE A 175 3.07 -12.82 -4.26
C PHE A 175 4.20 -13.56 -4.97
N ARG A 176 4.88 -12.90 -5.92
CA ARG A 176 6.07 -13.46 -6.60
C ARG A 176 7.21 -13.73 -5.63
N THR A 177 7.41 -12.85 -4.66
CA THR A 177 8.44 -12.99 -3.64
C THR A 177 8.12 -14.15 -2.70
N GLY A 178 6.86 -14.26 -2.24
CA GLY A 178 6.39 -15.39 -1.44
C GLY A 178 6.47 -16.72 -2.18
N GLY A 179 6.08 -16.76 -3.45
CA GLY A 179 6.20 -17.95 -4.30
C GLY A 179 7.66 -18.38 -4.50
N ALA A 180 8.57 -17.43 -4.73
CA ALA A 180 10.00 -17.71 -4.83
C ALA A 180 10.58 -18.25 -3.50
N PHE A 181 10.17 -17.68 -2.37
CA PHE A 181 10.56 -18.16 -1.05
C PHE A 181 10.07 -19.60 -0.81
N LEU A 182 8.81 -19.90 -1.11
CA LEU A 182 8.25 -21.26 -0.99
C LEU A 182 8.93 -22.26 -1.93
N ALA A 183 9.22 -21.85 -3.17
CA ALA A 183 9.98 -22.68 -4.10
C ALA A 183 11.40 -22.96 -3.59
N GLY A 184 12.07 -21.96 -3.01
CA GLY A 184 13.36 -22.11 -2.35
C GLY A 184 13.29 -23.05 -1.14
N LEU A 185 12.25 -22.96 -0.31
CA LEU A 185 12.06 -23.88 0.82
C LEU A 185 11.81 -25.32 0.34
N ALA A 186 10.96 -25.51 -0.67
CA ALA A 186 10.71 -26.81 -1.28
C ALA A 186 11.99 -27.42 -1.87
N THR A 187 12.86 -26.58 -2.43
CA THR A 187 14.20 -26.97 -2.91
C THR A 187 15.05 -27.53 -1.78
N ILE A 188 15.14 -26.81 -0.65
CA ILE A 188 15.89 -27.25 0.53
C ILE A 188 15.36 -28.59 1.04
N VAL A 189 14.04 -28.73 1.14
CA VAL A 189 13.40 -29.97 1.62
C VAL A 189 13.69 -31.13 0.68
N LEU A 190 13.58 -30.93 -0.64
CA LEU A 190 13.81 -31.98 -1.63
C LEU A 190 15.28 -32.42 -1.68
N VAL A 191 16.20 -31.45 -1.68
CA VAL A 191 17.64 -31.73 -1.63
C VAL A 191 18.01 -32.41 -0.31
N GLY A 192 17.50 -31.90 0.81
CA GLY A 192 17.70 -32.47 2.14
C GLY A 192 17.15 -33.89 2.29
N ALA A 193 16.00 -34.20 1.68
CA ALA A 193 15.42 -35.54 1.67
C ALA A 193 16.19 -36.51 0.75
N ALA A 194 16.82 -36.00 -0.30
CA ALA A 194 17.64 -36.79 -1.22
C ALA A 194 19.06 -37.04 -0.70
N THR A 195 19.56 -36.19 0.21
CA THR A 195 20.86 -36.36 0.89
C THR A 195 20.67 -37.19 2.16
N SER A 196 21.20 -38.41 2.22
CA SER A 196 21.07 -39.31 3.37
C SER A 196 22.01 -38.98 4.55
N GLY A 197 22.17 -37.70 4.88
CA GLY A 197 22.92 -37.23 6.05
C GLY A 197 23.65 -35.89 5.84
N PRO A 198 24.20 -35.29 6.91
CA PRO A 198 24.93 -34.00 6.84
C PRO A 198 26.21 -34.04 6.01
N GLU A 199 26.73 -35.23 5.70
CA GLU A 199 28.02 -35.44 5.03
C GLU A 199 27.90 -35.91 3.56
N THR A 200 26.70 -36.26 3.09
CA THR A 200 26.51 -36.60 1.65
C THR A 200 26.59 -35.31 0.83
N THR A 201 27.58 -35.22 -0.05
CA THR A 201 27.70 -34.08 -0.97
C THR A 201 26.62 -34.17 -2.04
N ILE A 202 26.05 -33.03 -2.45
CA ILE A 202 25.01 -32.90 -3.50
C ILE A 202 25.44 -33.61 -4.81
N ALA A 203 26.74 -33.82 -5.03
CA ALA A 203 27.30 -34.54 -6.16
C ALA A 203 27.01 -36.06 -6.18
N GLU A 204 26.64 -36.67 -5.05
CA GLU A 204 26.30 -38.10 -4.95
C GLU A 204 24.80 -38.38 -5.18
N VAL A 205 23.99 -37.33 -5.22
CA VAL A 205 22.55 -37.41 -5.47
C VAL A 205 22.31 -37.64 -6.96
N ASP A 206 21.46 -38.62 -7.32
CA ASP A 206 21.07 -38.85 -8.71
C ASP A 206 20.46 -37.57 -9.29
N ALA A 207 21.23 -36.95 -10.18
CA ALA A 207 20.87 -35.72 -10.87
C ALA A 207 19.50 -35.84 -11.54
N GLY A 208 19.16 -37.01 -12.11
CA GLY A 208 17.87 -37.24 -12.74
C GLY A 208 16.69 -37.26 -11.76
N ALA A 209 16.88 -37.83 -10.57
CA ALA A 209 15.83 -37.99 -9.57
C ALA A 209 15.48 -36.69 -8.83
N VAL A 210 16.41 -35.73 -8.74
CA VAL A 210 16.19 -34.47 -8.00
C VAL A 210 16.04 -33.27 -8.93
N LEU A 211 16.86 -33.12 -9.97
CA LEU A 211 16.79 -31.92 -10.83
C LEU A 211 15.51 -31.85 -11.66
N GLY A 212 15.01 -33.00 -12.13
CA GLY A 212 13.77 -33.08 -12.92
C GLY A 212 12.54 -32.61 -12.13
N PRO A 213 12.23 -33.23 -10.98
CA PRO A 213 11.12 -32.80 -10.13
C PRO A 213 11.29 -31.38 -9.61
N LEU A 214 12.53 -30.96 -9.29
CA LEU A 214 12.80 -29.62 -8.82
C LEU A 214 12.49 -28.56 -9.89
N LEU A 215 12.94 -28.78 -11.13
CA LEU A 215 12.63 -27.90 -12.25
C LEU A 215 11.12 -27.82 -12.49
N LEU A 216 10.42 -28.96 -12.43
CA LEU A 216 8.97 -29.00 -12.55
C LEU A 216 8.30 -28.16 -11.45
N ILE A 217 8.70 -28.32 -10.19
CA ILE A 217 8.15 -27.58 -9.06
C ILE A 217 8.40 -26.08 -9.22
N VAL A 218 9.65 -25.67 -9.47
CA VAL A 218 10.03 -24.25 -9.57
C VAL A 218 9.26 -23.57 -10.71
N VAL A 219 9.20 -24.19 -11.88
CA VAL A 219 8.47 -23.65 -13.04
C VAL A 219 6.96 -23.63 -12.78
N SER A 220 6.41 -24.68 -12.16
CA SER A 220 4.97 -24.75 -11.86
C SER A 220 4.55 -23.71 -10.82
N VAL A 221 5.36 -23.51 -9.77
CA VAL A 221 5.12 -22.48 -8.75
C VAL A 221 5.18 -21.09 -9.37
N LYS A 222 6.23 -20.78 -10.17
CA LYS A 222 6.33 -19.48 -10.86
C LYS A 222 5.14 -19.24 -11.79
N TYR A 223 4.84 -20.22 -12.65
CA TYR A 223 3.73 -20.12 -13.58
C TYR A 223 2.39 -19.96 -12.86
N GLY A 224 2.17 -20.71 -11.77
CA GLY A 224 0.98 -20.61 -10.93
C GLY A 224 0.83 -19.21 -10.31
N VAL A 225 1.92 -18.62 -9.82
CA VAL A 225 1.90 -17.26 -9.28
C VAL A 225 1.60 -16.23 -10.36
N ASP A 226 2.24 -16.31 -11.53
CA ASP A 226 1.96 -15.40 -12.64
C ASP A 226 0.52 -15.54 -13.16
N LEU A 227 -0.03 -16.76 -13.13
CA LEU A 227 -1.42 -17.02 -13.47
C LEU A 227 -2.37 -16.46 -12.41
N ALA A 228 -2.06 -16.61 -11.12
CA ALA A 228 -2.85 -16.03 -10.03
C ALA A 228 -2.90 -14.50 -10.12
N VAL A 229 -1.78 -13.86 -10.45
CA VAL A 229 -1.72 -12.41 -10.72
C VAL A 229 -2.57 -12.04 -11.93
N LEU A 230 -2.59 -12.85 -13.00
CA LEU A 230 -3.41 -12.61 -14.18
C LEU A 230 -4.93 -12.80 -13.93
N TYR A 231 -5.31 -13.71 -13.04
CA TYR A 231 -6.70 -14.08 -12.73
C TYR A 231 -7.20 -13.55 -11.38
N ARG A 232 -6.48 -12.60 -10.77
CA ARG A 232 -6.75 -12.07 -9.43
C ARG A 232 -8.21 -11.68 -9.23
N ASP A 233 -8.80 -10.93 -10.16
CA ASP A 233 -10.17 -10.41 -10.01
C ASP A 233 -11.17 -11.55 -9.81
N ARG A 234 -11.01 -12.65 -10.57
CA ARG A 234 -11.86 -13.84 -10.41
C ARG A 234 -11.55 -14.65 -9.15
N LEU A 235 -10.29 -14.67 -8.72
CA LEU A 235 -9.93 -15.29 -7.46
C LEU A 235 -10.56 -14.52 -6.30
N ARG A 236 -10.57 -13.19 -6.36
CA ARG A 236 -11.25 -12.33 -5.38
C ARG A 236 -12.75 -12.59 -5.39
N GLU A 237 -13.41 -12.46 -6.53
CA GLU A 237 -14.85 -12.80 -6.65
C GLU A 237 -15.18 -14.23 -6.18
N GLY A 238 -14.24 -15.18 -6.33
CA GLY A 238 -14.39 -16.54 -5.87
C GLY A 238 -14.23 -16.70 -4.37
N VAL A 239 -13.29 -15.96 -3.77
CA VAL A 239 -13.08 -15.88 -2.32
C VAL A 239 -14.28 -15.17 -1.67
N ASP A 240 -14.72 -14.04 -2.21
CA ASP A 240 -15.88 -13.29 -1.71
C ASP A 240 -17.14 -14.19 -1.71
N ARG A 241 -17.35 -14.96 -2.79
CA ARG A 241 -18.43 -15.96 -2.84
C ARG A 241 -18.26 -17.09 -1.83
N LEU A 242 -17.03 -17.52 -1.57
CA LEU A 242 -16.75 -18.58 -0.60
C LEU A 242 -16.96 -18.09 0.84
N GLU A 243 -16.56 -16.86 1.14
CA GLU A 243 -16.76 -16.21 2.44
C GLU A 243 -18.26 -16.02 2.72
N ALA A 244 -19.02 -15.57 1.72
CA ALA A 244 -20.47 -15.48 1.79
C ALA A 244 -21.14 -16.85 2.00
N ASP A 245 -20.70 -17.88 1.27
CA ASP A 245 -21.21 -19.26 1.43
C ASP A 245 -20.86 -19.86 2.81
N LEU A 246 -19.73 -19.48 3.39
CA LEU A 246 -19.27 -19.95 4.71
C LEU A 246 -19.84 -19.09 5.86
N GLY A 247 -20.56 -18.01 5.57
CA GLY A 247 -21.07 -17.07 6.57
C GLY A 247 -19.96 -16.38 7.36
N LEU A 248 -18.80 -16.19 6.74
CA LEU A 248 -17.64 -15.51 7.30
C LEU A 248 -17.59 -14.02 6.92
N ASP A 249 -18.63 -13.50 6.27
CA ASP A 249 -18.78 -12.08 5.99
C ASP A 249 -18.73 -11.33 7.32
N ASP A 250 -17.58 -10.70 7.58
CA ASP A 250 -17.40 -9.84 8.74
C ASP A 250 -18.28 -8.62 8.51
N ASP A 251 -19.30 -8.44 9.36
CA ASP A 251 -20.24 -7.31 9.35
C ASP A 251 -19.55 -6.00 9.83
N THR A 252 -18.25 -5.87 9.57
CA THR A 252 -17.43 -4.69 9.84
C THR A 252 -17.40 -3.82 8.59
N GLY A 253 -18.55 -3.25 8.24
CA GLY A 253 -18.71 -1.96 7.56
C GLY A 253 -17.74 -1.53 6.45
N ASP A 254 -17.16 -2.44 5.67
CA ASP A 254 -16.45 -2.13 4.42
C ASP A 254 -17.32 -2.65 3.28
N THR A 255 -18.43 -1.94 3.03
CA THR A 255 -19.20 -2.14 1.82
C THR A 255 -18.31 -1.78 0.65
N THR A 256 -17.73 -2.78 0.00
CA THR A 256 -17.16 -2.61 -1.33
C THR A 256 -18.33 -2.24 -2.23
N ASP A 257 -18.41 -0.94 -2.53
CA ASP A 257 -19.46 -0.32 -3.31
C ASP A 257 -19.67 -1.08 -4.62
N THR A 258 -20.85 -1.70 -4.73
CA THR A 258 -21.43 -1.96 -6.03
C THR A 258 -21.79 -0.61 -6.62
N GLU A 259 -21.22 -0.36 -7.80
CA GLU A 259 -21.44 0.78 -8.66
C GLU A 259 -22.93 1.09 -8.85
N ASP A 260 -23.51 1.88 -7.95
CA ASP A 260 -24.60 2.79 -8.27
C ASP A 260 -24.00 4.19 -8.31
N ALA A 261 -23.69 4.61 -9.53
CA ALA A 261 -23.28 5.95 -9.88
C ALA A 261 -24.35 6.97 -9.41
N VAL A 262 -24.17 7.47 -8.20
CA VAL A 262 -24.58 8.83 -7.85
C VAL A 262 -23.36 9.68 -8.13
N ASP A 263 -23.42 10.41 -9.25
CA ASP A 263 -22.46 11.43 -9.66
C ASP A 263 -22.16 12.37 -8.48
N THR A 264 -21.16 12.02 -7.69
CA THR A 264 -20.48 12.97 -6.81
C THR A 264 -19.24 13.37 -7.59
N GLU A 265 -19.37 14.47 -8.35
CA GLU A 265 -18.27 15.10 -9.05
C GLU A 265 -17.13 15.37 -8.07
N ALA A 266 -16.16 14.45 -8.05
CA ALA A 266 -14.81 14.73 -7.62
C ALA A 266 -14.20 15.62 -8.70
N THR A 267 -14.48 16.91 -8.60
CA THR A 267 -13.91 17.94 -9.47
C THR A 267 -12.41 17.94 -9.30
N THR A 268 -11.71 17.26 -10.21
CA THR A 268 -10.31 17.55 -10.50
C THR A 268 -10.30 18.96 -11.10
N PRO A 269 -9.63 19.97 -10.51
CA PRO A 269 -9.53 21.27 -11.17
C PRO A 269 -8.42 21.14 -12.22
N THR A 270 -8.75 20.57 -13.37
CA THR A 270 -7.93 20.67 -14.57
C THR A 270 -8.84 21.07 -15.71
N GLY A 271 -9.16 22.35 -15.72
CA GLY A 271 -10.11 22.96 -16.63
C GLY A 271 -10.74 24.12 -15.91
N GLU A 272 -10.65 25.29 -16.51
CA GLU A 272 -11.33 26.52 -16.14
C GLU A 272 -12.86 26.28 -16.21
N ALA A 273 -13.40 25.54 -15.25
CA ALA A 273 -14.82 25.48 -14.97
C ALA A 273 -15.10 26.62 -14.01
N GLU A 274 -15.98 27.52 -14.43
CA GLU A 274 -16.41 28.72 -13.71
C GLU A 274 -16.66 28.37 -12.23
N ALA A 275 -15.71 28.75 -11.38
CA ALA A 275 -15.86 28.68 -9.95
C ALA A 275 -17.04 29.59 -9.62
N GLU A 276 -18.19 29.00 -9.36
CA GLU A 276 -19.25 29.67 -8.62
C GLU A 276 -18.58 30.10 -7.32
N THR A 277 -18.28 31.39 -7.21
CA THR A 277 -17.56 31.96 -6.08
C THR A 277 -18.50 31.94 -4.89
N VAL A 278 -18.58 30.78 -4.23
CA VAL A 278 -19.23 30.64 -2.93
C VAL A 278 -18.47 31.56 -2.00
N GLN A 279 -19.13 32.65 -1.60
CA GLN A 279 -18.56 33.61 -0.68
C GLN A 279 -18.61 33.00 0.72
N PHE A 280 -17.44 32.78 1.31
CA PHE A 280 -17.34 32.29 2.68
C PHE A 280 -17.28 33.48 3.63
N ASP A 281 -18.32 33.64 4.43
CA ASP A 281 -18.48 34.79 5.32
C ASP A 281 -17.70 34.63 6.63
N ARG A 282 -17.41 33.38 7.04
CA ARG A 282 -16.71 33.10 8.31
C ARG A 282 -15.72 31.95 8.20
N CYS A 283 -14.64 32.07 8.97
CA CYS A 283 -13.66 31.00 9.16
C CYS A 283 -13.55 30.65 10.64
N VAL A 284 -13.65 29.36 10.96
CA VAL A 284 -13.51 28.84 12.32
C VAL A 284 -12.36 27.85 12.37
N ARG A 285 -11.48 28.02 13.36
CA ARG A 285 -10.35 27.13 13.60
C ARG A 285 -10.48 26.45 14.96
N PRO A 286 -10.10 25.17 15.09
CA PRO A 286 -9.99 24.51 16.39
C PRO A 286 -9.04 25.27 17.33
N THR A 287 -9.25 25.27 18.64
CA THR A 287 -8.38 26.02 19.56
C THR A 287 -6.99 25.38 19.69
N HIS A 288 -5.91 26.19 19.68
CA HIS A 288 -4.53 25.68 19.72
C HIS A 288 -4.20 24.74 20.90
N ARG A 289 -4.83 24.95 22.07
CA ARG A 289 -4.61 24.10 23.26
C ARG A 289 -5.31 22.75 23.13
N ALA A 290 -6.55 22.76 22.66
CA ALA A 290 -7.29 21.53 22.41
C ALA A 290 -6.69 20.75 21.24
N ARG A 291 -6.05 21.45 20.30
CA ARG A 291 -5.22 20.79 19.29
C ARG A 291 -4.12 19.92 19.92
N PHE A 292 -3.29 20.51 20.77
CA PHE A 292 -2.17 19.78 21.38
C PHE A 292 -2.62 18.63 22.31
N LEU A 293 -3.68 18.82 23.10
CA LEU A 293 -4.15 17.78 24.04
C LEU A 293 -4.96 16.66 23.37
N GLY A 294 -5.69 16.94 22.29
CA GLY A 294 -6.44 15.93 21.54
C GLY A 294 -5.54 14.83 20.96
N ALA A 295 -4.33 15.20 20.53
CA ALA A 295 -3.28 14.28 20.06
C ALA A 295 -3.00 13.14 21.05
N ILE A 296 -2.78 13.52 22.32
CA ILE A 296 -2.40 12.60 23.39
C ILE A 296 -3.51 11.60 23.68
N THR A 297 -4.78 12.05 23.60
CA THR A 297 -5.91 11.17 23.88
C THR A 297 -6.21 10.18 22.77
N ARG A 298 -5.85 10.45 21.51
CA ARG A 298 -6.09 9.52 20.40
C ARG A 298 -4.92 8.56 20.16
N ALA A 299 -3.74 8.89 20.69
CA ALA A 299 -2.49 8.10 20.67
C ALA A 299 -2.64 6.59 20.90
N HIS A 300 -3.52 6.19 21.82
CA HIS A 300 -3.67 4.80 22.26
C HIS A 300 -4.45 3.91 21.28
N HIS A 301 -5.12 4.51 20.28
CA HIS A 301 -5.87 3.76 19.27
C HIS A 301 -4.99 3.30 18.10
N HIS A 302 -3.78 3.84 17.94
CA HIS A 302 -2.92 3.48 16.82
C HIS A 302 -2.09 2.22 17.11
N VAL A 303 -2.29 1.15 16.33
CA VAL A 303 -1.56 -0.12 16.41
C VAL A 303 -0.04 0.08 16.32
N SER A 304 0.43 1.04 15.51
CA SER A 304 1.85 1.35 15.34
C SER A 304 2.49 1.97 16.59
N VAL A 305 1.75 2.73 17.40
CA VAL A 305 2.23 3.17 18.73
C VAL A 305 2.38 1.97 19.65
N ALA A 306 1.36 1.09 19.68
CA ALA A 306 1.38 -0.11 20.51
C ALA A 306 2.56 -1.03 20.17
N LEU A 307 2.83 -1.26 18.88
CA LEU A 307 3.98 -2.04 18.42
C LEU A 307 5.32 -1.40 18.78
N THR A 308 5.46 -0.08 18.62
CA THR A 308 6.68 0.65 18.98
C THR A 308 6.98 0.55 20.48
N VAL A 309 5.96 0.74 21.31
CA VAL A 309 6.07 0.61 22.77
C VAL A 309 6.38 -0.84 23.15
N LEU A 310 5.66 -1.82 22.59
CA LEU A 310 5.88 -3.25 22.86
C LEU A 310 7.30 -3.67 22.52
N LEU A 311 7.81 -3.26 21.36
CA LEU A 311 9.18 -3.57 20.93
C LEU A 311 10.21 -2.95 21.87
N GLY A 312 10.05 -1.66 22.18
CA GLY A 312 10.91 -0.94 23.12
C GLY A 312 10.92 -1.57 24.52
N VAL A 313 9.75 -1.93 25.04
CA VAL A 313 9.60 -2.61 26.33
C VAL A 313 10.24 -4.00 26.29
N SER A 314 10.07 -4.75 25.20
CA SER A 314 10.65 -6.09 25.05
C SER A 314 12.17 -6.04 25.02
N ILE A 315 12.76 -5.17 24.19
CA ILE A 315 14.21 -5.00 24.07
C ILE A 315 14.79 -4.47 25.39
N GLY A 316 14.19 -3.43 25.96
CA GLY A 316 14.65 -2.86 27.23
C GLY A 316 14.52 -3.86 28.38
N GLY A 317 13.47 -4.67 28.41
CA GLY A 317 13.28 -5.75 29.38
C GLY A 317 14.33 -6.83 29.29
N LEU A 318 14.68 -7.27 28.07
CA LEU A 318 15.78 -8.21 27.83
C LEU A 318 17.13 -7.66 28.33
N LEU A 319 17.41 -6.37 28.05
CA LEU A 319 18.62 -5.70 28.52
C LEU A 319 18.66 -5.49 30.04
N ALA A 320 17.51 -5.21 30.66
CA ALA A 320 17.41 -5.13 32.11
C ALA A 320 17.65 -6.51 32.77
N GLY A 321 17.08 -7.57 32.18
CA GLY A 321 17.30 -8.96 32.61
C GLY A 321 18.75 -9.42 32.50
N SER A 322 19.53 -8.86 31.57
CA SER A 322 20.98 -9.12 31.46
C SER A 322 21.84 -8.26 32.40
N GLY A 323 21.23 -7.35 33.19
CA GLY A 323 21.92 -6.45 34.11
C GLY A 323 22.38 -5.12 33.49
N ALA A 324 22.11 -4.88 32.20
CA ALA A 324 22.52 -3.69 31.46
C ALA A 324 21.55 -2.50 31.65
N TRP A 325 21.24 -2.15 32.90
CA TRP A 325 20.21 -1.16 33.27
C TRP A 325 20.38 0.23 32.63
N GLY A 326 21.62 0.69 32.43
CA GLY A 326 21.88 1.95 31.74
C GLY A 326 21.34 1.94 30.32
N THR A 327 21.66 0.90 29.55
CA THR A 327 21.17 0.73 28.17
C THR A 327 19.66 0.49 28.11
N ALA A 328 19.12 -0.29 29.05
CA ALA A 328 17.68 -0.54 29.15
C ALA A 328 16.90 0.77 29.37
N THR A 329 17.36 1.63 30.28
CA THR A 329 16.74 2.93 30.56
C THR A 329 16.76 3.85 29.34
N THR A 330 17.87 3.87 28.60
CA THR A 330 17.97 4.61 27.32
C THR A 330 16.97 4.08 26.29
N VAL A 331 16.83 2.77 26.16
CA VAL A 331 15.89 2.14 25.22
C VAL A 331 14.43 2.46 25.59
N PHE A 332 14.06 2.37 26.87
CA PHE A 332 12.72 2.75 27.32
C PHE A 332 12.43 4.24 27.06
N GLY A 333 13.38 5.12 27.41
CA GLY A 333 13.24 6.55 27.16
C GLY A 333 13.13 6.88 25.67
N LEU A 334 13.91 6.21 24.83
CA LEU A 334 13.84 6.37 23.37
C LEU A 334 12.51 5.89 22.82
N ALA A 335 12.03 4.71 23.21
CA ALA A 335 10.75 4.18 22.75
C ALA A 335 9.58 5.09 23.14
N ALA A 336 9.54 5.59 24.38
CA ALA A 336 8.55 6.54 24.85
C ALA A 336 8.62 7.89 24.10
N SER A 337 9.84 8.38 23.83
CA SER A 337 10.06 9.61 23.08
C SER A 337 9.60 9.49 21.63
N VAL A 338 9.95 8.38 20.96
CA VAL A 338 9.54 8.09 19.58
C VAL A 338 8.02 7.96 19.49
N ALA A 339 7.38 7.21 20.39
CA ALA A 339 5.93 7.09 20.43
C ALA A 339 5.24 8.46 20.60
N THR A 340 5.73 9.29 21.52
CA THR A 340 5.20 10.64 21.76
C THR A 340 5.39 11.55 20.54
N LEU A 341 6.56 11.49 19.90
CA LEU A 341 6.85 12.25 18.69
C LEU A 341 5.97 11.83 17.51
N LEU A 342 5.76 10.53 17.30
CA LEU A 342 4.92 10.01 16.23
C LEU A 342 3.46 10.45 16.38
N VAL A 343 2.91 10.34 17.59
CA VAL A 343 1.56 10.80 17.91
C VAL A 343 1.43 12.30 17.71
N GLY A 344 2.41 13.08 18.19
CA GLY A 344 2.42 14.53 18.00
C GLY A 344 2.51 14.92 16.53
N ALA A 345 3.36 14.25 15.75
CA ALA A 345 3.52 14.49 14.33
C ALA A 345 2.26 14.13 13.54
N ASP A 346 1.67 12.95 13.80
CA ASP A 346 0.40 12.52 13.19
C ASP A 346 -0.70 13.56 13.42
N TYR A 347 -0.85 13.99 14.67
CA TYR A 347 -1.81 15.01 15.01
C TYR A 347 -1.58 16.32 14.26
N LEU A 348 -0.32 16.81 14.25
CA LEU A 348 0.01 18.07 13.56
C LEU A 348 -0.32 17.98 12.07
N VAL A 349 -0.01 16.86 11.44
CA VAL A 349 -0.29 16.64 10.02
C VAL A 349 -1.80 16.49 9.75
N GLY A 350 -2.54 15.84 10.65
CA GLY A 350 -3.99 15.66 10.50
C GLY A 350 -4.84 16.89 10.84
N HIS A 351 -4.37 17.76 11.73
CA HIS A 351 -5.26 18.77 12.33
C HIS A 351 -4.65 20.17 12.45
N ALA A 352 -3.33 20.37 12.29
CA ALA A 352 -2.74 21.70 12.53
C ALA A 352 -3.21 22.76 11.52
N GLY A 353 -3.36 22.36 10.25
CA GLY A 353 -3.75 23.25 9.15
C GLY A 353 -5.25 23.35 8.89
N VAL A 354 -6.08 22.57 9.59
CA VAL A 354 -7.52 22.48 9.29
C VAL A 354 -8.26 23.74 9.74
N GLU A 355 -8.97 24.35 8.79
CA GLU A 355 -9.83 25.50 8.96
C GLU A 355 -11.20 25.22 8.34
N TYR A 356 -12.27 25.52 9.07
CA TYR A 356 -13.63 25.37 8.56
C TYR A 356 -14.08 26.71 8.00
N ARG A 357 -14.33 26.75 6.69
CA ARG A 357 -14.90 27.89 5.98
C ARG A 357 -16.40 27.69 5.87
N ILE A 358 -17.14 28.70 6.30
CA ILE A 358 -18.59 28.66 6.43
C ILE A 358 -19.16 29.61 5.40
N GLY A 359 -19.93 29.06 4.46
CA GLY A 359 -20.76 29.81 3.52
C GLY A 359 -22.22 29.77 3.96
N ASP A 360 -23.10 30.34 3.13
CA ASP A 360 -24.52 30.47 3.46
C ASP A 360 -25.23 29.10 3.61
N ASP A 361 -24.97 28.16 2.69
CA ASP A 361 -25.59 26.81 2.67
C ASP A 361 -24.55 25.67 2.68
N SER A 362 -23.29 25.94 3.05
CA SER A 362 -22.30 24.87 3.11
C SER A 362 -21.13 25.15 4.06
N VAL A 363 -20.58 24.06 4.60
CA VAL A 363 -19.36 24.07 5.40
C VAL A 363 -18.28 23.31 4.64
N VAL A 364 -17.12 23.95 4.49
CA VAL A 364 -15.95 23.39 3.81
C VAL A 364 -14.81 23.25 4.81
N ALA A 365 -14.25 22.05 4.94
CA ALA A 365 -12.98 21.87 5.61
C ALA A 365 -11.85 22.14 4.62
N HIS A 366 -11.06 23.17 4.91
CA HIS A 366 -9.90 23.56 4.12
C HIS A 366 -8.63 23.33 4.91
N ASP A 367 -7.60 22.82 4.24
CA ASP A 367 -6.28 22.72 4.82
C ASP A 367 -5.39 23.86 4.39
N THR A 368 -5.02 24.70 5.34
CA THR A 368 -4.09 25.82 5.13
C THR A 368 -2.63 25.39 4.98
N LEU A 369 -2.25 24.17 5.38
CA LEU A 369 -0.86 23.70 5.30
C LEU A 369 -0.49 23.28 3.88
N PHE A 370 -1.39 22.58 3.19
CA PHE A 370 -1.21 22.10 1.81
C PHE A 370 -2.09 22.82 0.79
N ASP A 371 -2.90 23.79 1.24
CA ASP A 371 -3.87 24.56 0.44
C ASP A 371 -4.87 23.70 -0.34
N THR A 372 -5.35 22.63 0.32
CA THR A 372 -6.26 21.65 -0.28
C THR A 372 -7.62 21.67 0.41
N GLN A 373 -8.70 21.60 -0.36
CA GLN A 373 -10.04 21.36 0.17
C GLN A 373 -10.15 19.88 0.57
N LEU A 374 -10.48 19.61 1.82
CA LEU A 374 -10.63 18.25 2.36
C LEU A 374 -11.99 17.66 2.04
N TRP A 375 -13.06 18.41 2.35
CA TRP A 375 -14.44 18.01 2.11
C TRP A 375 -15.36 19.23 2.15
N ARG A 376 -16.54 19.10 1.54
CA ARG A 376 -17.66 20.04 1.59
C ARG A 376 -18.90 19.30 2.03
N VAL A 377 -19.65 19.88 2.94
CA VAL A 377 -20.99 19.43 3.30
C VAL A 377 -21.95 20.57 2.99
N ALA A 378 -22.95 20.29 2.15
CA ALA A 378 -24.03 21.24 1.92
C ALA A 378 -25.15 21.05 2.95
N ALA A 379 -25.94 22.09 3.18
CA ALA A 379 -27.01 22.13 4.17
C ALA A 379 -28.23 21.23 3.87
N TRP A 380 -28.22 20.51 2.75
CA TRP A 380 -29.24 19.52 2.42
C TRP A 380 -28.73 18.08 2.56
N ASP A 381 -27.42 17.89 2.76
CA ASP A 381 -26.80 16.57 2.86
C ASP A 381 -26.87 16.00 4.29
N GLU A 382 -27.01 16.85 5.31
CA GLU A 382 -27.02 16.40 6.69
C GLU A 382 -28.35 15.77 7.13
N ARG A 383 -28.23 14.62 7.81
CA ARG A 383 -29.37 13.92 8.43
C ARG A 383 -29.61 14.41 9.86
N ALA A 384 -28.54 14.71 10.59
CA ALA A 384 -28.61 15.19 11.97
C ALA A 384 -27.33 15.96 12.34
N LEU A 385 -27.47 16.88 13.30
CA LEU A 385 -26.37 17.60 13.91
C LEU A 385 -26.39 17.31 15.41
N ARG A 386 -25.24 16.94 15.98
CA ARG A 386 -25.07 16.70 17.42
C ARG A 386 -23.90 17.49 17.96
N VAL A 387 -24.09 18.22 19.03
CA VAL A 387 -22.99 18.87 19.75
C VAL A 387 -22.60 18.00 20.94
N GLU A 388 -21.36 17.55 20.97
CA GLU A 388 -20.80 16.77 22.07
C GLU A 388 -19.80 17.60 22.89
N ARG A 389 -19.74 17.33 24.20
CA ARG A 389 -18.72 17.87 25.10
C ARG A 389 -17.99 16.74 25.83
N SER A 390 -16.84 16.35 25.29
CA SER A 390 -15.95 15.40 25.97
C SER A 390 -15.40 15.95 27.30
N ARG A 391 -14.70 15.10 28.07
CA ARG A 391 -13.99 15.58 29.29
C ARG A 391 -12.91 16.60 28.94
N LEU A 392 -12.21 16.39 27.82
CA LEU A 392 -11.21 17.35 27.32
C LEU A 392 -11.88 18.66 26.91
N ASP A 393 -13.01 18.58 26.24
CA ASP A 393 -13.78 19.75 25.82
C ASP A 393 -14.24 20.58 27.01
N ARG A 394 -14.74 19.94 28.08
CA ARG A 394 -15.08 20.64 29.33
C ARG A 394 -13.89 21.31 30.00
N LEU A 395 -12.72 20.66 29.99
CA LEU A 395 -11.50 21.23 30.56
C LEU A 395 -11.02 22.46 29.79
N LEU A 396 -11.22 22.47 28.48
CA LEU A 396 -10.70 23.48 27.56
C LEU A 396 -11.73 24.53 27.14
N GLY A 397 -13.00 24.35 27.54
CA GLY A 397 -14.11 25.21 27.13
C GLY A 397 -14.39 25.11 25.63
N THR A 398 -14.20 23.94 25.03
CA THR A 398 -14.46 23.68 23.60
C THR A 398 -15.68 22.77 23.42
N GLU A 399 -16.12 22.62 22.17
CA GLU A 399 -17.22 21.73 21.77
C GLU A 399 -16.83 20.92 20.53
N THR A 400 -17.43 19.76 20.37
CA THR A 400 -17.27 18.93 19.17
C THR A 400 -18.61 18.85 18.44
N LEU A 401 -18.67 19.31 17.19
CA LEU A 401 -19.86 19.16 16.36
C LEU A 401 -19.75 17.86 15.54
N VAL A 402 -20.76 17.01 15.61
CA VAL A 402 -20.87 15.78 14.80
C VAL A 402 -21.98 16.00 13.78
N ILE A 403 -21.61 15.93 12.50
CA ILE A 403 -22.50 16.03 11.36
C ILE A 403 -22.76 14.61 10.87
N VAL A 404 -24.00 14.16 10.96
CA VAL A 404 -24.41 12.83 10.50
C VAL A 404 -24.84 12.92 9.05
N LEU A 405 -24.16 12.18 8.18
CA LEU A 405 -24.40 12.11 6.74
C LEU A 405 -24.95 10.72 6.36
N PRO A 406 -25.45 10.53 5.14
CA PRO A 406 -25.70 9.20 4.60
C PRO A 406 -24.43 8.34 4.63
N GLY A 407 -24.42 7.29 5.45
CA GLY A 407 -23.33 6.29 5.48
C GLY A 407 -22.07 6.70 6.25
N THR A 408 -21.95 7.94 6.74
CA THR A 408 -20.76 8.39 7.49
C THR A 408 -21.08 9.51 8.48
N GLU A 409 -20.16 9.78 9.40
CA GLU A 409 -20.23 10.91 10.33
C GLU A 409 -18.96 11.76 10.21
N ARG A 410 -19.11 13.09 10.19
CA ARG A 410 -17.98 14.04 10.21
C ARG A 410 -17.93 14.75 11.55
N ARG A 411 -16.78 14.66 12.22
CA ARG A 411 -16.58 15.21 13.57
C ARG A 411 -15.66 16.42 13.52
N LEU A 412 -16.20 17.60 13.82
CA LEU A 412 -15.47 18.85 13.95
C LEU A 412 -15.13 19.05 15.42
N ALA A 413 -13.98 18.53 15.84
CA ALA A 413 -13.55 18.57 17.22
C ALA A 413 -12.98 19.93 17.64
N HIS A 414 -13.15 20.24 18.93
CA HIS A 414 -12.47 21.32 19.63
C HIS A 414 -12.74 22.75 19.10
N LEU A 415 -13.97 22.98 18.67
CA LEU A 415 -14.47 24.28 18.27
C LEU A 415 -14.62 25.21 19.49
N PRO A 416 -14.34 26.52 19.35
CA PRO A 416 -14.64 27.49 20.41
C PRO A 416 -16.14 27.62 20.71
N SER A 417 -16.98 27.44 19.69
CA SER A 417 -18.44 27.41 19.77
C SER A 417 -18.96 26.66 18.54
N ALA A 418 -19.80 25.65 18.77
CA ALA A 418 -20.45 24.91 17.68
C ALA A 418 -21.53 25.76 16.98
N ASP A 419 -22.13 26.74 17.67
CA ASP A 419 -23.19 27.62 17.13
C ASP A 419 -22.80 28.29 15.81
N THR A 420 -21.52 28.65 15.69
CA THR A 420 -21.02 29.35 14.50
C THR A 420 -21.13 28.48 13.25
N VAL A 421 -20.90 27.17 13.41
CA VAL A 421 -20.97 26.20 12.31
C VAL A 421 -22.40 25.68 12.12
N VAL A 422 -23.15 25.49 13.21
CA VAL A 422 -24.57 25.08 13.15
C VAL A 422 -25.41 26.10 12.39
N GLY A 423 -25.11 27.40 12.50
CA GLY A 423 -25.83 28.44 11.78
C GLY A 423 -25.71 28.41 10.25
N ALA A 424 -24.87 27.53 9.69
CA ALA A 424 -24.76 27.27 8.25
C ALA A 424 -25.73 26.17 7.76
N PHE A 425 -26.47 25.56 8.70
CA PHE A 425 -27.42 24.49 8.44
C PHE A 425 -28.81 24.95 8.87
N ASP A 426 -29.83 24.51 8.14
CA ASP A 426 -31.23 24.83 8.47
C ASP A 426 -31.73 24.10 9.73
N ARG A 427 -31.02 23.04 10.15
CA ARG A 427 -31.43 22.16 11.24
C ARG A 427 -30.78 22.57 12.57
N ASP A 428 -31.57 22.54 13.64
CA ASP A 428 -31.05 22.69 15.00
C ASP A 428 -30.21 21.47 15.42
N ALA A 429 -29.10 21.72 16.13
CA ALA A 429 -28.24 20.67 16.66
C ALA A 429 -28.75 20.12 18.00
N GLU A 430 -28.78 18.80 18.12
CA GLU A 430 -29.07 18.10 19.36
C GLU A 430 -27.92 18.34 20.36
N ARG A 431 -28.27 18.73 21.60
CA ARG A 431 -27.29 19.03 22.65
C ARG A 431 -27.50 18.12 23.87
N PRO A 432 -26.42 17.72 24.57
CA PRO A 432 -26.53 17.06 25.84
C PRO A 432 -27.27 17.97 26.82
N GLN A 433 -28.27 17.42 27.51
CA GLN A 433 -28.92 18.09 28.64
C GLN A 433 -27.85 18.28 29.73
N GLU A 434 -27.76 19.51 30.26
CA GLU A 434 -26.72 19.93 31.22
C GLU A 434 -26.61 19.08 32.49
#